data_AF-A0A5N7MKZ2-F1
#
_entry.id   AF-A0A5N7MKZ2-F1
#
_cell.length_a   1.000
_cell.length_b   1.000
_cell.length_c   1.000
_cell.angle_alpha   90.00
_cell.angle_beta   90.00
_cell.angle_gamma   90.00
#
_symmetry.space_group_name_H-M   'P 1'
#
loop_
_entity.id
_entity.type
_entity.pdbx_description
1 polymer ?
#
loop_
_entity_poly.entity_id
_entity_poly.type
_entity_poly.pdbx_seq_one_letter_code
_entity_poly.pdbx_strand_id
1 'polypeptide(L)'
;MKTRRRSSSRSKSSGLTTFVRALRFSALAAIALGLASCAIAPSSRYPAKGDARPHEGVATAHRLPIHGVDISKWQGDVDWASLRQAGTKFAFIKATEGGDHIDSKFHENWWEAKKAGVPRGAYHFVYWCRPAHEQAAWFKRNVPQDPDALPPVLDVEWNGQSVNCPKKVPREQALAMIDVMLREMEAHTGKRPIIYTDITFHKEILEGEYNDYPYWIRSTAAEPHVRYNDRRWTFWQFTTTGRVPGVKGDVDRNTFYGTENQWRMFVQSACDPRDHGRLSQQGVCRDMDAVQTASIVE
;
A
#
# COMPACT_ATOMS: atom_id res chain seq x y z
N MET A 1 -96.25 49.42 17.53
CA MET A 1 -97.03 49.99 18.65
C MET A 1 -96.67 49.26 19.94
N LYS A 2 -95.75 49.82 20.74
CA LYS A 2 -95.61 49.68 22.21
C LYS A 2 -94.24 50.19 22.62
N THR A 3 -94.25 51.42 23.11
CA THR A 3 -93.25 52.03 23.98
C THR A 3 -93.30 51.40 25.37
N ARG A 4 -92.15 51.10 25.97
CA ARG A 4 -91.91 51.38 27.40
C ARG A 4 -90.41 51.38 27.71
N ARG A 5 -89.93 52.57 28.12
CA ARG A 5 -88.66 52.83 28.80
C ARG A 5 -88.63 52.17 30.19
N ARG A 6 -87.45 51.77 30.65
CA ARG A 6 -86.89 52.23 31.95
C ARG A 6 -85.38 51.95 32.06
N SER A 7 -84.64 52.99 32.43
CA SER A 7 -83.30 52.97 33.06
C SER A 7 -83.40 52.35 34.47
N SER A 8 -82.39 52.07 35.29
CA SER A 8 -81.00 52.51 35.51
C SER A 8 -80.39 51.48 36.50
N SER A 9 -79.07 51.27 36.63
CA SER A 9 -78.23 51.79 37.74
C SER A 9 -77.06 50.78 37.93
N ARG A 10 -75.79 51.10 37.63
CA ARG A 10 -74.71 51.65 38.50
C ARG A 10 -74.31 50.81 39.74
N SER A 11 -73.04 50.39 39.77
CA SER A 11 -72.08 50.45 40.91
C SER A 11 -70.72 49.86 40.43
N LYS A 12 -69.64 50.65 40.23
CA LYS A 12 -68.51 50.98 41.15
C LYS A 12 -67.78 49.71 41.68
N SER A 13 -66.46 49.61 41.83
CA SER A 13 -65.26 50.47 41.65
C SER A 13 -64.03 49.61 42.00
N SER A 14 -62.89 49.78 41.31
CA SER A 14 -61.60 50.35 41.82
C SER A 14 -60.55 49.42 42.47
N GLY A 15 -59.28 49.65 42.07
CA GLY A 15 -58.02 49.32 42.76
C GLY A 15 -57.22 48.25 42.02
N LEU A 16 -56.20 48.51 41.18
CA LEU A 16 -54.97 49.30 41.31
C LEU A 16 -54.08 48.93 42.51
N THR A 17 -53.03 48.14 42.25
CA THR A 17 -51.74 48.27 42.94
C THR A 17 -50.58 47.87 42.03
N THR A 18 -49.75 48.89 41.81
CA THR A 18 -48.44 49.00 41.17
C THR A 18 -47.41 48.03 41.76
N PHE A 19 -46.36 47.64 41.02
CA PHE A 19 -44.95 47.89 41.39
C PHE A 19 -43.99 47.43 40.29
N VAL A 20 -43.25 48.40 39.74
CA VAL A 20 -42.11 48.25 38.84
C VAL A 20 -40.85 48.00 39.67
N ARG A 21 -40.00 47.05 39.25
CA ARG A 21 -38.57 47.05 39.59
C ARG A 21 -37.74 46.72 38.36
N ALA A 22 -36.89 47.67 37.99
CA ALA A 22 -35.77 47.51 37.08
C ALA A 22 -34.48 47.57 37.91
N LEU A 23 -33.52 46.68 37.66
CA LEU A 23 -32.12 47.02 37.30
C LEU A 23 -31.25 45.76 37.13
N ARG A 24 -30.73 45.60 35.90
CA ARG A 24 -29.34 45.30 35.47
C ARG A 24 -28.53 44.20 36.17
N PHE A 25 -28.04 43.20 35.41
CA PHE A 25 -26.62 43.02 35.04
C PHE A 25 -26.43 41.78 34.12
N SER A 26 -25.56 41.94 33.11
CA SER A 26 -24.82 40.89 32.36
C SER A 26 -25.60 40.01 31.38
N ALA A 27 -25.58 40.29 30.07
CA ALA A 27 -24.53 39.97 29.09
C ALA A 27 -24.65 38.55 28.47
N LEU A 28 -24.55 38.56 27.14
CA LEU A 28 -24.22 37.46 26.22
C LEU A 28 -25.36 36.53 25.77
N ALA A 29 -25.82 36.85 24.55
CA ALA A 29 -26.31 35.87 23.60
C ALA A 29 -25.25 34.79 23.37
N ALA A 30 -25.65 33.52 23.47
CA ALA A 30 -24.94 32.41 22.84
C ALA A 30 -25.99 31.47 22.27
N ILE A 31 -26.23 31.66 20.97
CA ILE A 31 -26.88 30.67 20.11
C ILE A 31 -25.96 29.45 20.13
N ALA A 32 -26.37 28.39 20.85
CA ALA A 32 -25.74 27.09 20.75
C ALA A 32 -26.13 26.46 19.41
N LEU A 33 -25.51 26.94 18.33
CA LEU A 33 -25.33 26.13 17.12
C LEU A 33 -24.41 24.99 17.52
N GLY A 34 -25.02 23.83 17.81
CA GLY A 34 -24.30 22.58 17.93
C GLY A 34 -23.59 22.32 16.62
N LEU A 35 -22.31 22.69 16.56
CA LEU A 35 -21.38 22.22 15.55
C LEU A 35 -21.32 20.71 15.75
N ALA A 36 -22.11 19.98 14.96
CA ALA A 36 -21.78 18.63 14.58
C ALA A 36 -20.45 18.75 13.83
N SER A 37 -19.36 18.72 14.59
CA SER A 37 -18.02 18.52 14.06
C SER A 37 -18.07 17.14 13.43
N CYS A 38 -18.35 17.09 12.13
CA CYS A 38 -17.96 15.97 11.31
C CYS A 38 -16.46 15.84 11.54
N ALA A 39 -16.07 14.95 12.45
CA ALA A 39 -14.75 14.38 12.41
C ALA A 39 -14.64 13.78 11.01
N ILE A 40 -14.01 14.53 10.09
CA ILE A 40 -13.54 14.00 8.82
C ILE A 40 -12.49 12.99 9.24
N ALA A 41 -12.93 11.76 9.53
CA ALA A 41 -12.03 10.63 9.55
C ALA A 41 -11.27 10.73 8.21
N PRO A 42 -9.93 10.84 8.20
CA PRO A 42 -9.21 10.97 6.96
C PRO A 42 -9.60 9.80 6.08
N SER A 43 -10.36 10.10 5.02
CA SER A 43 -10.91 9.11 4.12
C SER A 43 -9.74 8.33 3.55
N SER A 44 -9.86 7.00 3.53
CA SER A 44 -8.93 6.14 2.78
C SER A 44 -8.70 6.80 1.42
N ARG A 45 -7.43 7.01 1.04
CA ARG A 45 -7.08 7.59 -0.28
C ARG A 45 -7.65 6.76 -1.44
N TYR A 46 -8.10 5.54 -1.13
CA TYR A 46 -8.76 4.61 -2.04
C TYR A 46 -10.05 4.07 -1.40
N PRO A 47 -11.17 4.81 -1.44
CA PRO A 47 -12.40 4.43 -0.75
C PRO A 47 -13.06 3.18 -1.34
N ALA A 48 -12.77 2.85 -2.61
CA ALA A 48 -13.25 1.63 -3.26
C ALA A 48 -12.54 0.35 -2.79
N LYS A 49 -11.44 0.46 -2.02
CA LYS A 49 -10.67 -0.68 -1.53
C LYS A 49 -11.06 -0.99 -0.08
N GLY A 50 -11.35 -2.26 0.18
CA GLY A 50 -11.69 -2.78 1.52
C GLY A 50 -10.65 -3.74 2.06
N ASP A 51 -11.01 -4.36 3.18
CA ASP A 51 -10.28 -5.44 3.84
C ASP A 51 -11.30 -6.31 4.59
N ALA A 52 -11.23 -7.63 4.43
CA ALA A 52 -12.13 -8.57 5.10
C ALA A 52 -11.78 -8.75 6.59
N ARG A 53 -10.51 -8.53 6.98
CA ARG A 53 -10.02 -8.63 8.36
C ARG A 53 -9.02 -7.50 8.65
N PRO A 54 -9.48 -6.23 8.68
CA PRO A 54 -8.59 -5.09 8.90
C PRO A 54 -7.92 -5.16 10.27
N HIS A 55 -6.68 -4.69 10.34
CA HIS A 55 -5.93 -4.56 11.59
C HIS A 55 -5.60 -3.09 11.87
N GLU A 56 -5.91 -2.59 13.06
CA GLU A 56 -5.70 -1.16 13.38
C GLU A 56 -4.22 -0.75 13.36
N GLY A 57 -3.33 -1.69 13.73
CA GLY A 57 -1.87 -1.50 13.71
C GLY A 57 -1.27 -1.20 12.33
N VAL A 58 -2.06 -1.24 11.24
CA VAL A 58 -1.61 -0.87 9.90
C VAL A 58 -2.29 0.39 9.34
N ALA A 59 -3.00 1.16 10.19
CA ALA A 59 -3.76 2.35 9.76
C ALA A 59 -2.94 3.36 8.94
N THR A 60 -1.65 3.53 9.25
CA THR A 60 -0.74 4.42 8.52
C THR A 60 -0.54 3.99 7.07
N ALA A 61 -0.55 2.68 6.76
CA ALA A 61 -0.45 2.18 5.39
C ALA A 61 -1.53 2.75 4.49
N HIS A 62 -2.76 2.85 5.00
CA HIS A 62 -3.92 3.35 4.25
C HIS A 62 -3.86 4.85 3.90
N ARG A 63 -2.96 5.60 4.56
CA ARG A 63 -2.79 7.04 4.36
C ARG A 63 -1.70 7.37 3.33
N LEU A 64 -0.89 6.40 2.93
CA LEU A 64 0.16 6.59 1.94
C LEU A 64 -0.45 6.73 0.54
N PRO A 65 0.17 7.50 -0.38
CA PRO A 65 -0.46 7.82 -1.66
C PRO A 65 -0.43 6.66 -2.64
N ILE A 66 0.51 5.73 -2.51
CA ILE A 66 0.87 4.82 -3.60
C ILE A 66 0.56 3.39 -3.18
N HIS A 67 -0.58 2.88 -3.63
CA HIS A 67 -1.04 1.54 -3.30
C HIS A 67 -0.91 0.59 -4.48
N GLY A 68 -0.45 -0.62 -4.20
CA GLY A 68 -0.35 -1.72 -5.14
C GLY A 68 -0.98 -2.99 -4.61
N VAL A 69 -0.91 -4.03 -5.43
CA VAL A 69 -1.26 -5.40 -5.07
C VAL A 69 -0.09 -6.32 -5.40
N ASP A 70 -0.09 -7.51 -4.85
CA ASP A 70 0.69 -8.61 -5.39
C ASP A 70 -0.23 -9.81 -5.67
N ILE A 71 0.05 -10.50 -6.78
CA ILE A 71 -0.89 -11.42 -7.41
C ILE A 71 -0.15 -12.66 -7.91
N SER A 72 -0.80 -13.81 -7.78
CA SER A 72 -0.39 -15.09 -8.35
C SER A 72 -1.59 -15.78 -9.01
N LYS A 73 -1.43 -17.04 -9.43
CA LYS A 73 -2.55 -17.89 -9.85
C LYS A 73 -3.70 -17.96 -8.84
N TRP A 74 -3.44 -17.73 -7.55
CA TRP A 74 -4.45 -17.84 -6.48
C TRP A 74 -5.55 -16.78 -6.57
N GLN A 75 -5.28 -15.63 -7.19
CA GLN A 75 -6.28 -14.58 -7.41
C GLN A 75 -7.17 -14.84 -8.64
N GLY A 76 -6.91 -15.92 -9.41
CA GLY A 76 -7.69 -16.31 -10.57
C GLY A 76 -7.63 -15.28 -11.71
N ASP A 77 -8.77 -15.05 -12.36
CA ASP A 77 -8.90 -14.05 -13.43
C ASP A 77 -9.01 -12.65 -12.82
N VAL A 78 -8.15 -11.74 -13.29
CA VAL A 78 -8.06 -10.36 -12.80
C VAL A 78 -8.57 -9.41 -13.87
N ASP A 79 -9.55 -8.58 -13.51
CA ASP A 79 -9.95 -7.43 -14.34
C ASP A 79 -9.01 -6.25 -14.06
N TRP A 80 -7.95 -6.18 -14.86
CA TRP A 80 -6.90 -5.18 -14.75
C TRP A 80 -7.39 -3.74 -15.01
N ALA A 81 -8.44 -3.56 -15.82
CA ALA A 81 -9.03 -2.25 -16.07
C ALA A 81 -9.75 -1.73 -14.82
N SER A 82 -10.59 -2.56 -14.18
CA SER A 82 -11.21 -2.24 -12.89
C SER A 82 -10.16 -2.00 -11.80
N LEU A 83 -9.11 -2.82 -11.77
CA LEU A 83 -8.01 -2.69 -10.81
C LEU A 83 -7.28 -1.36 -10.93
N ARG A 84 -7.03 -0.92 -12.17
CA ARG A 84 -6.43 0.39 -12.48
C ARG A 84 -7.36 1.53 -12.10
N GLN A 85 -8.64 1.45 -12.46
CA GLN A 85 -9.66 2.47 -12.15
C GLN A 85 -9.88 2.62 -10.64
N ALA A 86 -9.74 1.55 -9.87
CA ALA A 86 -9.74 1.58 -8.41
C ALA A 86 -8.49 2.27 -7.81
N GLY A 87 -7.60 2.79 -8.65
CA GLY A 87 -6.41 3.53 -8.22
C GLY A 87 -5.25 2.63 -7.82
N THR A 88 -5.17 1.41 -8.33
CA THR A 88 -3.95 0.60 -8.17
C THR A 88 -2.82 1.19 -9.02
N LYS A 89 -1.68 1.45 -8.37
CA LYS A 89 -0.52 2.15 -8.96
C LYS A 89 0.59 1.19 -9.39
N PHE A 90 0.62 -0.02 -8.83
CA PHE A 90 1.56 -1.07 -9.23
C PHE A 90 1.03 -2.47 -8.91
N ALA A 91 1.60 -3.48 -9.54
CA ALA A 91 1.41 -4.88 -9.19
C ALA A 91 2.74 -5.65 -9.21
N PHE A 92 2.98 -6.48 -8.19
CA PHE A 92 4.00 -7.53 -8.27
C PHE A 92 3.32 -8.86 -8.62
N ILE A 93 3.81 -9.56 -9.63
CA ILE A 93 3.15 -10.73 -10.20
C ILE A 93 4.08 -11.93 -10.05
N LYS A 94 3.57 -13.02 -9.46
CA LYS A 94 4.36 -14.26 -9.33
C LYS A 94 4.73 -14.74 -10.71
N ALA A 95 6.02 -14.96 -10.93
CA ALA A 95 6.51 -15.49 -12.19
C ALA A 95 6.95 -16.93 -12.03
N THR A 96 7.90 -17.17 -11.14
CA THR A 96 8.59 -18.44 -11.03
C THR A 96 8.79 -18.82 -9.58
N GLU A 97 8.97 -20.12 -9.36
CA GLU A 97 9.28 -20.70 -8.06
C GLU A 97 10.27 -21.84 -8.27
N GLY A 98 11.36 -21.85 -7.49
CA GLY A 98 12.40 -22.86 -7.64
C GLY A 98 13.00 -22.93 -9.05
N GLY A 99 13.38 -24.12 -9.49
CA GLY A 99 14.07 -24.34 -10.77
C GLY A 99 13.18 -24.87 -11.90
N ASP A 100 11.89 -25.08 -11.64
CA ASP A 100 11.00 -25.87 -12.50
C ASP A 100 9.52 -25.44 -12.47
N HIS A 101 9.12 -24.47 -11.63
CA HIS A 101 7.73 -24.01 -11.56
C HIS A 101 7.55 -22.61 -12.15
N ILE A 102 6.60 -22.47 -13.06
CA ILE A 102 6.07 -21.19 -13.53
C ILE A 102 4.65 -21.02 -12.98
N ASP A 103 4.32 -19.81 -12.52
CA ASP A 103 2.94 -19.50 -12.16
C ASP A 103 2.06 -19.53 -13.42
N SER A 104 1.00 -20.34 -13.39
CA SER A 104 0.15 -20.58 -14.55
C SER A 104 -0.57 -19.34 -15.07
N LYS A 105 -0.67 -18.27 -14.26
CA LYS A 105 -1.28 -16.99 -14.64
C LYS A 105 -0.25 -15.90 -14.94
N PHE A 106 1.05 -16.17 -14.81
CA PHE A 106 2.10 -15.14 -14.95
C PHE A 106 2.00 -14.36 -16.26
N HIS A 107 2.06 -15.04 -17.41
CA HIS A 107 2.09 -14.35 -18.70
C HIS A 107 0.80 -13.57 -19.00
N GLU A 108 -0.35 -14.14 -18.66
CA GLU A 108 -1.65 -13.47 -18.80
C GLU A 108 -1.67 -12.18 -17.96
N ASN A 109 -1.38 -12.30 -16.67
CA ASN A 109 -1.32 -11.17 -15.76
C ASN A 109 -0.27 -10.13 -16.17
N TRP A 110 0.90 -10.58 -16.63
CA TRP A 110 1.99 -9.72 -17.08
C TRP A 110 1.57 -8.80 -18.22
N TRP A 111 0.92 -9.37 -19.25
CA TRP A 111 0.55 -8.60 -20.44
C TRP A 111 -0.74 -7.80 -20.24
N GLU A 112 -1.73 -8.32 -19.52
CA GLU A 112 -2.96 -7.58 -19.26
C GLU A 112 -2.72 -6.41 -18.28
N ALA A 113 -1.81 -6.55 -17.30
CA ALA A 113 -1.35 -5.43 -16.48
C ALA A 113 -0.67 -4.34 -17.33
N LYS A 114 0.19 -4.73 -18.29
CA LYS A 114 0.82 -3.80 -19.24
C LYS A 114 -0.25 -3.02 -20.01
N LYS A 115 -1.19 -3.73 -20.60
CA LYS A 115 -2.27 -3.18 -21.43
C LYS A 115 -3.18 -2.23 -20.66
N ALA A 116 -3.45 -2.53 -19.39
CA ALA A 116 -4.22 -1.65 -18.50
C ALA A 116 -3.43 -0.45 -17.96
N GLY A 117 -2.14 -0.33 -18.29
CA GLY A 117 -1.28 0.76 -17.80
C GLY A 117 -0.96 0.66 -16.31
N VAL A 118 -0.90 -0.55 -15.76
CA VAL A 118 -0.44 -0.81 -14.39
C VAL A 118 1.06 -1.16 -14.42
N PRO A 119 1.95 -0.33 -13.84
CA PRO A 119 3.35 -0.69 -13.61
C PRO A 119 3.46 -2.04 -12.91
N ARG A 120 4.32 -2.92 -13.42
CA ARG A 120 4.36 -4.33 -13.01
C ARG A 120 5.78 -4.83 -12.80
N GLY A 121 6.01 -5.62 -11.76
CA GLY A 121 7.27 -6.33 -11.50
C GLY A 121 7.01 -7.82 -11.34
N ALA A 122 7.98 -8.65 -11.76
CA ALA A 122 7.89 -10.10 -11.62
C ALA A 122 8.56 -10.52 -10.31
N TYR A 123 7.95 -11.41 -9.53
CA TYR A 123 8.60 -11.99 -8.37
C TYR A 123 8.94 -13.47 -8.54
N HIS A 124 10.09 -13.85 -7.99
CA HIS A 124 10.58 -15.22 -7.91
C HIS A 124 10.53 -15.71 -6.47
N PHE A 125 9.78 -16.78 -6.22
CA PHE A 125 9.72 -17.42 -4.90
C PHE A 125 10.87 -18.42 -4.74
N VAL A 126 11.79 -18.14 -3.82
CA VAL A 126 12.97 -18.98 -3.60
C VAL A 126 12.56 -20.34 -3.03
N TYR A 127 13.12 -21.40 -3.60
CA TYR A 127 12.97 -22.75 -3.09
C TYR A 127 14.32 -23.29 -2.59
N TRP A 128 14.47 -23.43 -1.27
CA TRP A 128 15.78 -23.62 -0.61
C TRP A 128 16.50 -24.93 -0.99
N CYS A 129 15.80 -25.89 -1.58
CA CYS A 129 16.34 -27.18 -2.03
C CYS A 129 16.78 -27.23 -3.48
N ARG A 130 16.69 -26.11 -4.19
CA ARG A 130 17.13 -26.04 -5.57
C ARG A 130 18.39 -25.18 -5.65
N PRO A 131 19.43 -25.60 -6.38
CA PRO A 131 20.62 -24.78 -6.58
C PRO A 131 20.27 -23.40 -7.13
N ALA A 132 20.92 -22.36 -6.59
CA ALA A 132 20.65 -20.97 -6.98
C ALA A 132 20.79 -20.74 -8.50
N HIS A 133 21.75 -21.39 -9.15
CA HIS A 133 21.98 -21.25 -10.60
C HIS A 133 20.83 -21.84 -11.44
N GLU A 134 20.17 -22.92 -10.98
CA GLU A 134 18.99 -23.48 -11.65
C GLU A 134 17.80 -22.55 -11.51
N GLN A 135 17.58 -22.00 -10.31
CA GLN A 135 16.51 -21.03 -10.04
C GLN A 135 16.69 -19.75 -10.86
N ALA A 136 17.93 -19.24 -10.94
CA ALA A 136 18.28 -18.10 -11.76
C ALA A 136 18.07 -18.38 -13.26
N ALA A 137 18.52 -19.54 -13.76
CA ALA A 137 18.27 -19.94 -15.15
C ALA A 137 16.77 -20.03 -15.45
N TRP A 138 15.99 -20.56 -14.52
CA TRP A 138 14.54 -20.67 -14.64
C TRP A 138 13.84 -19.31 -14.66
N PHE A 139 14.23 -18.38 -13.77
CA PHE A 139 13.77 -17.00 -13.80
C PHE A 139 14.05 -16.35 -15.15
N LYS A 140 15.31 -16.41 -15.62
CA LYS A 140 15.75 -15.80 -16.89
C LYS A 140 15.01 -16.34 -18.10
N ARG A 141 14.70 -17.64 -18.09
CA ARG A 141 13.95 -18.31 -19.16
C ARG A 141 12.51 -17.82 -19.29
N ASN A 142 11.87 -17.50 -18.17
CA ASN A 142 10.42 -17.25 -18.13
C ASN A 142 10.07 -15.77 -17.98
N VAL A 143 10.93 -14.94 -17.38
CA VAL A 143 10.67 -13.51 -17.16
C VAL A 143 11.25 -12.67 -18.30
N PRO A 144 10.42 -11.91 -19.04
CA PRO A 144 10.89 -11.07 -20.13
C PRO A 144 11.84 -9.96 -19.65
N GLN A 145 12.83 -9.63 -20.48
CA GLN A 145 13.60 -8.40 -20.34
C GLN A 145 12.74 -7.21 -20.80
N ASP A 146 11.82 -6.77 -19.94
CA ASP A 146 10.91 -5.67 -20.23
C ASP A 146 11.48 -4.36 -19.65
N PRO A 147 11.89 -3.38 -20.48
CA PRO A 147 12.40 -2.10 -19.99
C PRO A 147 11.34 -1.33 -19.21
N ASP A 148 10.04 -1.51 -19.49
CA ASP A 148 8.95 -0.77 -18.84
C ASP A 148 8.51 -1.41 -17.51
N ALA A 149 9.03 -2.59 -17.16
CA ALA A 149 8.71 -3.23 -15.90
C ALA A 149 9.35 -2.50 -14.70
N LEU A 150 8.80 -2.71 -13.51
CA LEU A 150 9.50 -2.41 -12.26
C LEU A 150 10.71 -3.35 -12.09
N PRO A 151 11.61 -3.06 -11.14
CA PRO A 151 12.64 -4.03 -10.78
C PRO A 151 12.03 -5.38 -10.38
N PRO A 152 12.73 -6.50 -10.67
CA PRO A 152 12.24 -7.81 -10.28
C PRO A 152 12.31 -7.97 -8.76
N VAL A 153 11.50 -8.85 -8.19
CA VAL A 153 11.49 -9.12 -6.74
C VAL A 153 12.02 -10.53 -6.49
N LEU A 154 12.97 -10.65 -5.58
CA LEU A 154 13.35 -11.93 -4.99
C LEU A 154 12.56 -12.11 -3.70
N ASP A 155 11.63 -13.06 -3.70
CA ASP A 155 10.81 -13.42 -2.55
C ASP A 155 11.53 -14.49 -1.74
N VAL A 156 11.99 -14.09 -0.56
CA VAL A 156 12.69 -14.96 0.40
C VAL A 156 11.89 -15.06 1.68
N GLU A 157 11.25 -16.22 1.84
CA GLU A 157 10.62 -16.65 3.08
C GLU A 157 10.83 -18.14 3.29
N TRP A 158 10.55 -18.63 4.49
CA TRP A 158 10.64 -20.06 4.76
C TRP A 158 9.57 -20.82 3.98
N ASN A 159 9.95 -21.87 3.23
CA ASN A 159 9.03 -22.73 2.49
C ASN A 159 8.24 -23.65 3.45
N GLY A 160 7.54 -23.09 4.44
CA GLY A 160 6.95 -23.82 5.56
C GLY A 160 5.86 -24.84 5.18
N GLN A 161 5.31 -24.71 3.97
CA GLN A 161 4.34 -25.64 3.38
C GLN A 161 4.99 -26.72 2.50
N SER A 162 6.29 -26.64 2.21
CA SER A 162 6.96 -27.68 1.42
C SER A 162 7.03 -28.98 2.21
N VAL A 163 6.66 -30.07 1.53
CA VAL A 163 6.74 -31.45 2.07
C VAL A 163 8.15 -32.03 1.87
N ASN A 164 8.82 -31.66 0.78
CA ASN A 164 10.03 -32.31 0.29
C ASN A 164 11.30 -31.46 0.44
N CYS A 165 11.19 -30.28 1.05
CA CYS A 165 12.32 -29.39 1.31
C CYS A 165 12.44 -29.07 2.80
N PRO A 166 13.66 -28.98 3.37
CA PRO A 166 13.82 -28.49 4.71
C PRO A 166 13.12 -27.15 4.89
N LYS A 167 12.41 -27.03 6.01
CA LYS A 167 11.68 -25.80 6.35
C LYS A 167 12.62 -24.60 6.53
N LYS A 168 13.88 -24.87 6.88
CA LYS A 168 14.95 -23.89 7.04
C LYS A 168 16.27 -24.46 6.55
N VAL A 169 17.15 -23.57 6.10
CA VAL A 169 18.55 -23.85 5.79
C VAL A 169 19.46 -22.99 6.67
N PRO A 170 20.75 -23.33 6.85
CA PRO A 170 21.70 -22.48 7.54
C PRO A 170 21.79 -21.08 6.94
N ARG A 171 22.07 -20.07 7.78
CA ARG A 171 22.08 -18.65 7.37
C ARG A 171 23.07 -18.41 6.24
N GLU A 172 24.28 -18.95 6.32
CA GLU A 172 25.28 -18.80 5.26
C GLU A 172 24.82 -19.41 3.92
N GLN A 173 24.07 -20.51 3.95
CA GLN A 173 23.53 -21.14 2.75
C GLN A 173 22.44 -20.27 2.12
N ALA A 174 21.55 -19.70 2.95
CA ALA A 174 20.52 -18.78 2.47
C ALA A 174 21.14 -17.53 1.83
N LEU A 175 22.10 -16.89 2.50
CA LEU A 175 22.78 -15.69 1.99
C LEU A 175 23.54 -15.98 0.68
N ALA A 176 24.26 -17.09 0.58
CA ALA A 176 24.94 -17.47 -0.66
C ALA A 176 23.97 -17.69 -1.83
N MET A 177 22.79 -18.26 -1.57
CA MET A 177 21.75 -18.41 -2.58
C MET A 177 21.17 -17.06 -3.00
N ILE A 178 20.91 -16.18 -2.04
CA ILE A 178 20.39 -14.83 -2.27
C ILE A 178 21.36 -14.03 -3.12
N ASP A 179 22.66 -14.04 -2.81
CA ASP A 179 23.70 -13.34 -3.57
C ASP A 179 23.70 -13.73 -5.05
N VAL A 180 23.64 -15.04 -5.33
CA VAL A 180 23.59 -15.55 -6.70
C VAL A 180 22.30 -15.09 -7.39
N MET A 181 21.16 -15.23 -6.73
CA MET A 181 19.87 -14.85 -7.32
C MET A 181 19.79 -13.36 -7.62
N LEU A 182 20.17 -12.49 -6.67
CA LEU A 182 20.17 -11.04 -6.85
C LEU A 182 21.06 -10.63 -8.03
N ARG A 183 22.29 -11.15 -8.08
CA ARG A 183 23.24 -10.86 -9.16
C ARG A 183 22.72 -11.31 -10.52
N GLU A 184 22.16 -12.51 -10.62
CA GLU A 184 21.66 -13.05 -11.89
C GLU A 184 20.38 -12.35 -12.36
N MET A 185 19.49 -11.96 -11.44
CA MET A 185 18.29 -11.19 -11.75
C MET A 185 18.63 -9.75 -12.19
N GLU A 186 19.60 -9.11 -11.55
CA GLU A 186 20.10 -7.79 -11.95
C GLU A 186 20.75 -7.87 -13.34
N ALA A 187 21.62 -8.84 -13.57
CA ALA A 187 22.26 -9.05 -14.87
C ALA A 187 21.25 -9.31 -16.01
N HIS A 188 20.16 -10.03 -15.72
CA HIS A 188 19.11 -10.30 -16.71
C HIS A 188 18.25 -9.07 -17.00
N THR A 189 17.83 -8.33 -15.97
CA THR A 189 16.83 -7.26 -16.12
C THR A 189 17.44 -5.86 -16.28
N GLY A 190 18.72 -5.70 -15.97
CA GLY A 190 19.39 -4.41 -15.87
C GLY A 190 18.81 -3.51 -14.79
N LYS A 191 18.21 -4.10 -13.74
CA LYS A 191 17.55 -3.38 -12.64
C LYS A 191 17.89 -4.07 -11.33
N ARG A 192 18.27 -3.30 -10.31
CA ARG A 192 18.53 -3.82 -8.97
C ARG A 192 17.28 -4.48 -8.38
N PRO A 193 17.30 -5.78 -8.05
CA PRO A 193 16.14 -6.46 -7.52
C PRO A 193 15.66 -5.87 -6.18
N ILE A 194 14.37 -6.05 -5.92
CA ILE A 194 13.75 -5.79 -4.61
C ILE A 194 13.76 -7.10 -3.81
N ILE A 195 14.09 -7.03 -2.53
CA ILE A 195 14.03 -8.21 -1.64
C ILE A 195 12.68 -8.19 -0.92
N TYR A 196 11.83 -9.18 -1.18
CA TYR A 196 10.65 -9.42 -0.35
C TYR A 196 10.96 -10.39 0.79
N THR A 197 10.43 -10.13 1.99
CA THR A 197 10.59 -11.02 3.15
C THR A 197 9.49 -10.81 4.18
N ASP A 198 9.22 -11.87 4.95
CA ASP A 198 8.47 -11.76 6.20
C ASP A 198 9.34 -11.41 7.42
N ILE A 199 8.70 -11.18 8.56
CA ILE A 199 9.34 -10.80 9.82
C ILE A 199 10.29 -11.89 10.32
N THR A 200 9.88 -13.16 10.19
CA THR A 200 10.63 -14.30 10.74
C THR A 200 11.90 -14.55 9.93
N PHE A 201 11.79 -14.62 8.61
CA PHE A 201 12.95 -14.82 7.74
C PHE A 201 13.91 -13.63 7.83
N HIS A 202 13.39 -12.40 7.90
CA HIS A 202 14.22 -11.21 8.05
C HIS A 202 15.07 -11.26 9.32
N LYS A 203 14.45 -11.53 10.47
CA LYS A 203 15.14 -11.62 11.76
C LYS A 203 16.22 -12.70 11.77
N GLU A 204 15.94 -13.84 11.16
CA GLU A 204 16.83 -14.99 11.21
C GLU A 204 17.99 -14.88 10.21
N ILE A 205 17.77 -14.26 9.05
CA ILE A 205 18.72 -14.28 7.93
C ILE A 205 19.21 -12.88 7.54
N LEU A 206 18.32 -11.90 7.40
CA LEU A 206 18.56 -10.64 6.68
C LEU A 206 18.86 -9.43 7.58
N GLU A 207 18.82 -9.54 8.90
CA GLU A 207 19.26 -8.44 9.78
C GLU A 207 20.71 -8.04 9.46
N GLY A 208 20.93 -6.75 9.22
CA GLY A 208 22.22 -6.19 8.80
C GLY A 208 22.60 -6.38 7.33
N GLU A 209 21.91 -7.22 6.57
CA GLU A 209 22.28 -7.58 5.20
C GLU A 209 21.57 -6.74 4.13
N TYR A 210 22.20 -6.60 2.97
CA TYR A 210 21.66 -5.98 1.75
C TYR A 210 21.06 -4.57 1.94
N ASN A 211 21.66 -3.73 2.78
CA ASN A 211 21.11 -2.40 3.12
C ASN A 211 21.03 -1.43 1.93
N ASP A 212 21.72 -1.74 0.83
CA ASP A 212 21.70 -1.01 -0.43
C ASP A 212 20.70 -1.57 -1.46
N TYR A 213 19.92 -2.58 -1.10
CA TYR A 213 18.79 -3.09 -1.88
C TYR A 213 17.46 -2.53 -1.36
N PRO A 214 16.49 -2.27 -2.24
CA PRO A 214 15.13 -1.94 -1.82
C PRO A 214 14.47 -3.16 -1.18
N TYR A 215 13.79 -2.94 -0.06
CA TYR A 215 13.08 -3.98 0.68
C TYR A 215 11.55 -3.84 0.54
N TRP A 216 10.90 -4.96 0.27
CA TRP A 216 9.46 -5.13 0.38
C TRP A 216 9.17 -6.04 1.59
N ILE A 217 8.59 -5.49 2.65
CA ILE A 217 8.42 -6.23 3.91
C ILE A 217 6.96 -6.51 4.22
N ARG A 218 6.68 -7.68 4.80
CA ARG A 218 5.36 -8.06 5.28
C ARG A 218 5.17 -7.72 6.76
N SER A 219 4.22 -6.85 7.07
CA SER A 219 3.75 -6.63 8.45
C SER A 219 2.26 -6.30 8.45
N THR A 220 1.42 -7.28 8.76
CA THR A 220 -0.05 -7.16 8.64
C THR A 220 -0.76 -6.79 9.94
N ALA A 221 0.00 -6.65 11.03
CA ALA A 221 -0.55 -6.41 12.37
C ALA A 221 0.14 -5.26 13.13
N ALA A 222 1.12 -4.58 12.52
CA ALA A 222 1.81 -3.44 13.11
C ALA A 222 2.54 -2.65 12.02
N GLU A 223 2.97 -1.43 12.32
CA GLU A 223 3.89 -0.71 11.46
C GLU A 223 5.25 -1.41 11.38
N PRO A 224 5.95 -1.32 10.24
CA PRO A 224 7.27 -1.91 10.04
C PRO A 224 8.27 -1.71 11.17
N HIS A 225 8.41 -0.47 11.67
CA HIS A 225 9.41 -0.12 12.68
C HIS A 225 9.19 -0.82 14.04
N VAL A 226 8.00 -1.37 14.27
CA VAL A 226 7.67 -2.16 15.47
C VAL A 226 8.13 -3.61 15.33
N ARG A 227 8.24 -4.12 14.10
CA ARG A 227 8.50 -5.53 13.80
C ARG A 227 9.91 -5.80 13.29
N TYR A 228 10.56 -4.79 12.72
CA TYR A 228 11.88 -4.88 12.10
C TYR A 228 12.86 -3.94 12.78
N ASN A 229 14.05 -4.45 13.12
CA ASN A 229 15.11 -3.65 13.72
C ASN A 229 15.83 -2.81 12.65
N ASP A 230 15.67 -1.48 12.71
CA ASP A 230 16.28 -0.48 11.83
C ASP A 230 16.26 -0.82 10.32
N ARG A 231 15.22 -1.53 9.87
CA ARG A 231 15.08 -1.92 8.46
C ARG A 231 14.31 -0.86 7.69
N ARG A 232 15.05 -0.06 6.93
CA ARG A 232 14.45 0.82 5.91
C ARG A 232 13.75 -0.02 4.84
N TRP A 233 12.47 0.27 4.60
CA TRP A 233 11.65 -0.41 3.60
C TRP A 233 11.27 0.53 2.45
N THR A 234 11.03 -0.05 1.28
CA THR A 234 10.58 0.62 0.05
C THR A 234 9.11 0.30 -0.20
N PHE A 235 8.71 -0.96 0.02
CA PHE A 235 7.33 -1.41 -0.03
C PHE A 235 6.92 -2.11 1.26
N TRP A 236 5.65 -2.02 1.60
CA TRP A 236 5.06 -2.67 2.78
C TRP A 236 3.79 -3.41 2.39
N GLN A 237 3.80 -4.75 2.54
CA GLN A 237 2.60 -5.57 2.51
C GLN A 237 1.90 -5.48 3.86
N PHE A 238 0.77 -4.79 3.87
CA PHE A 238 0.07 -4.42 5.11
C PHE A 238 -1.18 -5.26 5.36
N THR A 239 -1.64 -6.06 4.39
CA THR A 239 -2.75 -6.99 4.56
C THR A 239 -2.71 -8.09 3.50
N THR A 240 -3.21 -9.27 3.86
CA THR A 240 -3.45 -10.41 2.96
C THR A 240 -4.94 -10.67 2.73
N THR A 241 -5.81 -9.85 3.31
CA THR A 241 -7.27 -9.97 3.23
C THR A 241 -7.91 -8.75 2.57
N GLY A 242 -7.12 -8.04 1.76
CA GLY A 242 -7.58 -6.88 1.03
C GLY A 242 -8.69 -7.23 0.05
N ARG A 243 -9.57 -6.26 -0.22
CA ARG A 243 -10.60 -6.34 -1.26
C ARG A 243 -10.42 -5.18 -2.22
N VAL A 244 -10.17 -5.49 -3.49
CA VAL A 244 -9.89 -4.50 -4.53
C VAL A 244 -10.77 -4.80 -5.75
N PRO A 245 -11.50 -3.81 -6.30
CA PRO A 245 -12.23 -4.00 -7.54
C PRO A 245 -11.33 -4.61 -8.63
N GLY A 246 -11.84 -5.63 -9.30
CA GLY A 246 -11.11 -6.38 -10.32
C GLY A 246 -10.42 -7.65 -9.83
N VAL A 247 -10.32 -7.88 -8.51
CA VAL A 247 -9.88 -9.18 -7.95
C VAL A 247 -11.03 -9.83 -7.19
N LYS A 248 -11.30 -11.10 -7.48
CA LYS A 248 -12.25 -11.92 -6.72
C LYS A 248 -11.53 -12.49 -5.50
N GLY A 249 -12.15 -12.42 -4.33
CA GLY A 249 -11.54 -12.97 -3.12
C GLY A 249 -10.62 -11.99 -2.41
N ASP A 250 -9.76 -12.55 -1.55
CA ASP A 250 -8.73 -11.81 -0.83
C ASP A 250 -7.54 -11.53 -1.75
N VAL A 251 -6.96 -10.33 -1.62
CA VAL A 251 -5.74 -9.94 -2.32
C VAL A 251 -4.81 -9.21 -1.37
N ASP A 252 -3.52 -9.50 -1.52
CA ASP A 252 -2.48 -8.83 -0.78
C ASP A 252 -2.39 -7.37 -1.23
N ARG A 253 -2.38 -6.44 -0.26
CA ARG A 253 -2.27 -5.01 -0.54
C ARG A 253 -0.96 -4.46 -0.01
N ASN A 254 -0.38 -3.62 -0.85
CA ASN A 254 0.92 -3.03 -0.63
C ASN A 254 0.84 -1.51 -0.68
N THR A 255 1.79 -0.87 -0.01
CA THR A 255 2.06 0.56 -0.18
C THR A 255 3.54 0.81 -0.42
N PHE A 256 3.84 1.80 -1.25
CA PHE A 256 5.18 2.37 -1.37
C PHE A 256 5.37 3.46 -0.30
N TYR A 257 6.60 3.65 0.18
CA TYR A 257 6.89 4.55 1.31
C TYR A 257 6.65 6.04 0.98
N GLY A 258 6.82 6.41 -0.30
CA GLY A 258 7.02 7.78 -0.72
C GLY A 258 5.80 8.48 -1.32
N THR A 259 6.03 9.72 -1.76
CA THR A 259 5.07 10.58 -2.47
C THR A 259 4.86 10.14 -3.92
N GLU A 260 3.89 10.75 -4.62
CA GLU A 260 3.72 10.57 -6.08
C GLU A 260 4.98 10.95 -6.87
N ASN A 261 5.74 11.95 -6.41
CA ASN A 261 6.97 12.40 -7.07
C ASN A 261 8.07 11.33 -6.91
N GLN A 262 8.25 10.81 -5.69
CA GLN A 262 9.15 9.68 -5.43
C GLN A 262 8.74 8.42 -6.18
N TRP A 263 7.44 8.16 -6.33
CA TRP A 263 6.95 7.05 -7.14
C TRP A 263 7.29 7.20 -8.62
N ARG A 264 7.10 8.40 -9.20
CA ARG A 264 7.53 8.67 -10.59
C ARG A 264 9.03 8.45 -10.77
N MET A 265 9.84 8.94 -9.85
CA MET A 265 11.29 8.70 -9.86
C MET A 265 11.61 7.20 -9.81
N PHE A 266 10.94 6.43 -8.95
CA PHE A 266 11.15 4.99 -8.84
C PHE A 266 10.81 4.26 -10.15
N VAL A 267 9.67 4.59 -10.76
CA VAL A 267 9.23 3.98 -12.02
C VAL A 267 10.18 4.29 -13.18
N GLN A 268 10.71 5.53 -13.25
CA GLN A 268 11.64 5.94 -14.31
C GLN A 268 13.04 5.35 -14.13
N SER A 269 13.60 5.52 -12.92
CA SER A 269 15.00 5.18 -12.65
C SER A 269 15.22 3.70 -12.29
N ALA A 270 14.15 2.96 -11.99
CA ALA A 270 14.20 1.61 -11.44
C ALA A 270 15.00 1.52 -10.13
N CYS A 271 15.12 2.64 -9.39
CA CYS A 271 15.90 2.77 -8.17
C CYS A 271 15.09 3.41 -7.05
N ASP A 272 15.41 3.06 -5.79
CA ASP A 272 14.86 3.77 -4.64
C ASP A 272 15.28 5.26 -4.70
N PRO A 273 14.33 6.21 -4.66
CA PRO A 273 14.65 7.64 -4.73
C PRO A 273 15.63 8.10 -3.63
N ARG A 274 15.68 7.41 -2.48
CA ARG A 274 16.62 7.72 -1.38
C ARG A 274 18.06 7.33 -1.71
N ASP A 275 18.27 6.41 -2.65
CA ASP A 275 19.59 5.90 -3.04
C ASP A 275 20.03 6.37 -4.43
N HIS A 276 19.13 7.01 -5.19
CA HIS A 276 19.38 7.40 -6.58
C HIS A 276 20.70 8.15 -6.78
N GLY A 277 20.99 9.18 -5.97
CA GLY A 277 22.22 9.98 -6.11
C GLY A 277 23.51 9.15 -5.95
N ARG A 278 23.52 8.19 -5.02
CA ARG A 278 24.67 7.30 -4.78
C ARG A 278 24.78 6.21 -5.84
N LEU A 279 23.66 5.61 -6.23
CA LEU A 279 23.62 4.44 -7.10
C LEU A 279 23.70 4.80 -8.61
N SER A 280 23.22 5.98 -9.01
CA SER A 280 23.39 6.48 -10.39
C SER A 280 24.86 6.67 -10.76
N GLN A 281 25.68 7.18 -9.83
CA GLN A 281 27.13 7.31 -10.01
C GLN A 281 27.85 5.96 -10.20
N GLN A 282 27.20 4.86 -9.79
CA GLN A 282 27.71 3.50 -9.93
C GLN A 282 27.14 2.78 -11.15
N GLY A 283 26.32 3.46 -11.98
CA GLY A 283 25.67 2.88 -13.15
C GLY A 283 24.54 1.88 -12.84
N VAL A 284 24.04 1.88 -11.60
CA VAL A 284 22.98 0.96 -11.15
C VAL A 284 21.59 1.50 -11.49
N CYS A 285 21.40 2.82 -11.36
CA CYS A 285 20.13 3.47 -11.67
C CYS A 285 20.06 3.91 -13.13
N ARG A 286 18.87 3.83 -13.71
CA ARG A 286 18.61 4.42 -15.03
C ARG A 286 18.50 5.93 -14.91
N ASP A 287 18.95 6.61 -15.96
CA ASP A 287 18.79 8.05 -16.07
C ASP A 287 17.31 8.43 -16.06
N MET A 288 16.97 9.46 -15.28
CA MET A 288 15.64 10.06 -15.31
C MET A 288 15.53 10.98 -16.52
N ASP A 289 14.39 10.95 -17.20
CA ASP A 289 14.10 11.87 -18.29
C ASP A 289 14.03 13.31 -17.75
N ALA A 290 14.90 14.20 -18.25
CA ALA A 290 14.98 15.59 -17.84
C ALA A 290 13.65 16.35 -18.04
N VAL A 291 12.84 15.97 -19.04
CA VAL A 291 11.54 16.60 -19.33
C VAL A 291 10.49 16.19 -18.30
N GLN A 292 10.47 14.92 -17.88
CA GLN A 292 9.57 14.47 -16.81
C GLN A 292 10.04 14.97 -15.43
N THR A 293 11.34 15.17 -15.23
CA THR A 293 11.92 15.68 -13.97
C THR A 293 11.45 17.09 -13.64
N ALA A 294 11.22 17.96 -14.62
CA ALA A 294 10.68 19.31 -14.37
C ALA A 294 9.29 19.29 -13.69
N SER A 295 8.47 18.26 -13.96
CA SER A 295 7.17 18.04 -13.30
C SER A 295 7.25 17.36 -11.92
N ILE A 296 8.45 17.07 -11.44
CA ILE A 296 8.73 16.45 -10.12
C ILE A 296 9.11 17.52 -9.08
N VAL A 297 9.39 18.76 -9.52
CA VAL A 297 9.81 19.88 -8.67
C VAL A 297 8.69 20.92 -8.41
N GLU A 298 7.57 20.84 -9.15
CA GLU A 298 6.29 21.51 -8.83
C GLU A 298 5.37 20.60 -7.99
#